data_AF-A0A6V7JY27-F1
#
_entry.id   AF-A0A6V7JY27-F1
#
_cell.length_a   1.000
_cell.length_b   1.000
_cell.length_c   1.000
_cell.angle_alpha   90.00
_cell.angle_beta   90.00
_cell.angle_gamma   90.00
#
_symmetry.space_group_name_H-M   'P 1'
#
loop_
_entity.id
_entity.type
_entity.pdbx_description
1 polymer ?
#
loop_
_entity_poly.entity_id
_entity_poly.type
_entity_poly.pdbx_seq_one_letter_code
_entity_poly.pdbx_strand_id
1 'polypeptide(L)' 'MEDQEFVEFGKATLDCIVNYNKSLRDRDVLPNVEPGYLSELLPSEAPEKSQSWQDVLSDVEKMIIPG' A
#
# COMPACT_ATOMS: atom_id res chain seq x y z
N MET A 1 15.29 -3.32 -9.02
CA MET A 1 15.46 -3.61 -7.58
C MET A 1 16.61 -4.58 -7.47
N GLU A 2 17.65 -4.19 -6.75
CA GLU A 2 18.83 -5.02 -6.47
C GLU A 2 18.67 -5.82 -5.16
N ASP A 3 19.55 -6.79 -4.90
CA ASP A 3 19.47 -7.69 -3.72
C ASP A 3 19.33 -6.93 -2.38
N GLN A 4 20.11 -5.85 -2.19
CA GLN A 4 20.05 -5.05 -0.98
C GLN A 4 18.70 -4.32 -0.84
N GLU A 5 18.19 -3.74 -1.94
CA GLU A 5 16.89 -3.08 -1.95
C GLU A 5 15.75 -4.08 -1.73
N PHE A 6 15.89 -5.31 -2.22
CA PHE A 6 14.92 -6.38 -1.99
C PHE A 6 14.85 -6.77 -0.51
N VAL A 7 15.99 -6.86 0.17
CA VAL A 7 16.03 -7.10 1.61
C VAL A 7 15.39 -5.95 2.39
N GLU A 8 15.63 -4.70 2.00
CA GLU A 8 15.02 -3.52 2.62
C GLU A 8 13.50 -3.49 2.42
N PHE A 9 13.05 -3.73 1.18
CA PHE A 9 11.64 -3.86 0.84
C PHE A 9 10.96 -4.96 1.66
N GLY A 10 11.60 -6.14 1.79
CA GLY A 10 11.08 -7.25 2.59
C GLY A 10 10.89 -6.89 4.06
N LYS A 11 11.86 -6.18 4.67
CA LYS A 11 11.74 -5.68 6.05
C LYS A 11 10.60 -4.67 6.20
N ALA A 12 10.54 -3.68 5.31
CA ALA A 12 9.48 -2.67 5.33
C ALA A 12 8.09 -3.29 5.16
N THR A 13 7.97 -4.30 4.30
CA THR A 13 6.72 -5.05 4.08
C THR A 13 6.32 -5.83 5.34
N LEU A 14 7.27 -6.49 6.01
CA LEU A 14 7.01 -7.16 7.28
C LEU A 14 6.54 -6.17 8.35
N ASP A 15 7.18 -5.01 8.46
CA ASP A 15 6.77 -3.95 9.39
C ASP A 15 5.35 -3.46 9.09
N CYS A 16 5.00 -3.27 7.81
CA CYS A 16 3.65 -2.92 7.37
C CYS A 16 2.62 -3.96 7.83
N ILE A 17 2.88 -5.26 7.61
CA ILE A 17 1.99 -6.35 8.04
C ILE A 17 1.84 -6.41 9.56
N VAL A 18 2.94 -6.24 10.30
CA VAL A 18 2.92 -6.25 11.77
C VAL A 18 2.13 -5.06 12.29
N ASN A 19 2.33 -3.87 11.73
CA ASN A 19 1.60 -2.66 12.11
C ASN A 19 0.12 -2.77 11.78
N TYR A 20 -0.23 -3.34 10.62
CA TYR A 20 -1.60 -3.64 10.25
C TYR A 20 -2.28 -4.52 11.31
N ASN A 21 -1.65 -5.65 11.66
CA ASN A 21 -2.19 -6.57 12.67
C ASN A 21 -2.30 -5.93 14.07
N LYS A 22 -1.33 -5.12 14.48
CA LYS A 22 -1.35 -4.41 15.78
C LYS A 22 -2.53 -3.44 15.90
N SER A 23 -2.84 -2.74 14.81
CA SER A 23 -3.91 -1.73 14.74
C SER A 23 -5.25 -2.29 14.24
N LEU A 24 -5.35 -3.61 14.02
CA LEU A 24 -6.52 -4.25 13.43
C LEU A 24 -7.81 -3.99 14.22
N ARG A 25 -7.70 -3.87 15.54
CA ARG A 25 -8.85 -3.61 16.44
C ARG A 25 -9.32 -2.16 16.43
N ASP A 26 -8.46 -1.24 16.01
CA ASP A 26 -8.76 0.19 15.95
C ASP A 26 -9.34 0.58 14.58
N ARG A 27 -9.36 -0.37 13.62
CA ARG A 27 -9.90 -0.19 12.28
C ARG A 27 -11.36 -0.57 12.21
N ASP A 28 -12.12 0.16 11.41
CA ASP A 28 -13.46 -0.24 11.04
C ASP A 28 -13.41 -1.53 10.21
N VAL A 29 -14.24 -2.50 10.60
CA VAL A 29 -14.35 -3.78 9.86
C VAL A 29 -14.99 -3.57 8.49
N LEU A 30 -15.93 -2.62 8.42
CA LEU A 30 -16.56 -2.21 7.18
C LEU A 30 -15.87 -0.94 6.65
N PRO A 31 -15.45 -0.93 5.39
CA PRO A 31 -14.81 0.24 4.80
C PRO A 31 -15.82 1.38 4.62
N ASN A 32 -15.35 2.62 4.79
CA ASN A 32 -16.14 3.83 4.60
C ASN A 32 -15.72 4.55 3.31
N VAL A 33 -15.90 3.87 2.17
CA VAL A 33 -15.54 4.35 0.83
C VAL A 33 -16.72 4.21 -0.14
N GLU A 34 -16.71 5.01 -1.20
CA GLU A 34 -17.73 4.95 -2.25
C GLU A 34 -17.33 4.00 -3.40
N PRO A 35 -18.29 3.40 -4.13
CA PRO A 35 -17.99 2.63 -5.31
C PRO A 35 -17.17 3.43 -6.33
N GLY A 36 -16.05 2.86 -6.77
CA GLY A 36 -15.16 3.51 -7.74
C GLY A 36 -14.04 4.37 -7.15
N TYR A 37 -14.00 4.58 -5.83
CA TYR A 37 -12.99 5.48 -5.20
C TYR A 37 -11.56 5.15 -5.64
N LEU A 38 -11.19 3.87 -5.69
CA LEU A 38 -9.82 3.48 -6.04
C LEU A 38 -9.47 3.84 -7.48
N SER A 39 -10.43 3.76 -8.40
CA SER A 39 -10.22 4.14 -9.80
C SER A 39 -10.03 5.64 -10.00
N GLU A 40 -10.55 6.46 -9.08
CA GLU A 40 -10.32 7.92 -9.09
C GLU A 40 -8.95 8.30 -8.51
N LEU A 41 -8.39 7.45 -7.63
CA LEU A 41 -7.08 7.66 -7.01
C LEU A 41 -5.91 7.16 -7.86
N LEU A 42 -6.15 6.14 -8.68
CA LEU A 42 -5.13 5.55 -9.54
C LEU A 42 -5.03 6.26 -10.90
N PRO A 43 -3.84 6.30 -11.51
CA PRO A 43 -3.70 6.79 -12.88
C PRO A 43 -4.50 5.92 -13.85
N SER A 44 -5.03 6.55 -14.91
CA SER A 44 -5.84 5.88 -15.93
C SER A 44 -5.05 4.88 -16.79
N GLU A 45 -3.73 5.03 -16.83
CA GLU A 45 -2.83 4.18 -17.61
C GLU A 45 -1.63 3.78 -16.76
N ALA A 46 -0.98 2.67 -17.13
CA ALA A 46 0.20 2.19 -16.45
C ALA A 46 1.38 3.17 -16.64
N PRO A 47 2.21 3.38 -15.62
CA PRO A 47 3.35 4.27 -15.73
C PRO A 47 4.38 3.71 -16.74
N GLU A 48 4.87 4.57 -17.64
CA GLU A 48 5.90 4.20 -18.61
C GLU A 48 7.27 3.92 -17.96
N LYS A 49 7.49 4.48 -16.77
CA LYS A 49 8.73 4.35 -16.00
C LYS A 49 8.46 3.60 -14.71
N SER A 50 9.43 2.81 -14.28
CA SER A 50 9.39 2.14 -12.98
C SER A 50 9.28 3.16 -11.85
N GLN A 51 8.41 2.87 -10.89
CA GLN A 51 8.34 3.59 -9.62
C GLN A 51 9.24 2.94 -8.58
N SER A 52 9.58 3.70 -7.53
CA SER A 52 10.31 3.15 -6.40
C SER A 52 9.40 2.22 -5.59
N TRP A 53 9.98 1.21 -4.92
CA TRP A 53 9.18 0.31 -4.09
C TRP A 53 8.60 1.04 -2.87
N GLN A 54 9.25 2.13 -2.44
CA GLN A 54 8.80 2.99 -1.34
C GLN A 54 7.50 3.70 -1.71
N ASP A 55 7.39 4.22 -2.93
CA ASP A 55 6.18 4.86 -3.43
C ASP A 55 5.03 3.84 -3.50
N VAL A 56 5.30 2.67 -4.07
CA VAL A 56 4.31 1.59 -4.18
C VAL A 56 3.83 1.12 -2.79
N LEU A 57 4.74 0.94 -1.83
CA LEU A 57 4.37 0.52 -0.47
C LEU A 57 3.56 1.61 0.26
N SER A 58 3.92 2.88 0.07
CA SER A 58 3.14 4.02 0.58
C SER A 58 1.72 4.04 0.00
N ASP A 59 1.56 3.75 -1.29
CA ASP A 59 0.26 3.72 -1.95
C ASP A 59 -0.61 2.56 -1.41
N VAL A 60 -0.02 1.41 -1.09
CA VAL A 60 -0.75 0.32 -0.40
C VAL A 60 -1.32 0.82 0.93
N GLU A 61 -0.51 1.50 1.74
CA GLU A 61 -0.96 1.99 3.04
C GLU A 61 -2.04 3.08 2.95
N LYS A 62 -1.97 3.95 1.94
CA LYS A 62 -2.85 5.11 1.80
C LYS A 62 -4.09 4.85 0.98
N MET A 63 -4.01 4.01 -0.05
CA MET A 63 -5.07 3.82 -1.03
C MET A 63 -5.76 2.46 -0.89
N ILE A 64 -5.07 1.41 -0.44
CA ILE A 64 -5.63 0.05 -0.36
C ILE A 64 -6.16 -0.28 1.03
N ILE A 65 -5.42 0.04 2.09
CA ILE A 65 -5.81 -0.28 3.47
C ILE A 65 -7.13 0.37 3.94
N PRO A 66 -7.47 1.63 3.56
CA PRO A 66 -8.70 2.27 4.04
C PRO A 66 -10.01 1.60 3.64
N GLY A 67 -10.00 0.72 2.62
CA GLY A 67 -11.19 -0.06 2.29
C GLY A 67 -11.46 -0.26 0.84
#